data_AF-A0A7S2AZY4-F1
#
_entry.id   AF-A0A7S2AZY4-F1
#
_cell.length_a   1.000
_cell.length_b   1.000
_cell.length_c   1.000
_cell.angle_alpha   90.00
_cell.angle_beta   90.00
_cell.angle_gamma   90.00
#
_symmetry.space_group_name_H-M   'P 1'
#
loop_
_entity.id
_entity.type
_entity.pdbx_description
1 polymer ?
#
loop_
_entity_poly.entity_id
_entity_poly.type
_entity_poly.pdbx_seq_one_letter_code
_entity_poly.pdbx_strand_id
1 'polypeptide(L)'
;MDTLLEATDRPLSFVVIVPAWNDTRGHAALQASTQLRRYELLAQEDHGYCEGKQSLRRTRYRIASFDTSIFFLQNLAGAAKWPATNAACSDLRAAFSPKQAIEAAAGLGLVRGMKAGRAEAEAARD
;
A
#
# COMPACT_ATOMS: atom_id res chain seq x y z
N MET A 1 5.53 2.53 -18.69
CA MET A 1 6.30 3.47 -17.86
C MET A 1 7.72 3.56 -18.38
N ASP A 2 8.38 2.42 -18.61
CA ASP A 2 9.73 2.32 -19.17
C ASP A 2 9.94 3.16 -20.43
N THR A 3 9.06 3.06 -21.42
CA THR A 3 9.15 3.90 -22.64
C THR A 3 9.19 5.40 -22.34
N LEU A 4 8.48 5.88 -21.30
CA LEU A 4 8.52 7.29 -20.91
C LEU A 4 9.82 7.65 -20.16
N LEU A 5 10.35 6.72 -19.35
CA LEU A 5 11.60 6.89 -18.63
C LEU A 5 12.81 6.91 -19.58
N GLU A 6 12.74 6.14 -20.68
CA GLU A 6 13.77 6.09 -21.72
C GLU A 6 13.67 7.26 -22.70
N ALA A 7 12.47 7.76 -22.97
CA ALA A 7 12.25 8.85 -23.93
C ALA A 7 12.66 10.24 -23.41
N THR A 8 13.19 10.37 -22.19
CA THR A 8 13.58 11.67 -21.65
C THR A 8 14.82 11.62 -20.77
N ASP A 9 15.70 12.60 -20.97
CA ASP A 9 16.84 12.87 -20.08
C ASP A 9 16.48 13.80 -18.91
N ARG A 10 15.26 14.36 -18.89
CA ARG A 10 14.79 15.15 -17.75
C ARG A 10 14.46 14.23 -16.57
N PRO A 11 14.63 14.68 -15.31
CA PRO A 11 14.30 13.86 -14.15
C PRO A 11 12.86 13.35 -14.18
N LEU A 12 12.68 12.02 -14.22
CA LEU A 12 11.37 11.37 -14.19
C LEU A 12 11.38 10.16 -13.24
N SER A 13 10.32 10.03 -12.46
CA SER A 13 10.16 8.97 -11.46
C SER A 13 8.71 8.54 -11.38
N PHE A 14 8.46 7.23 -11.36
CA PHE A 14 7.18 6.64 -11.01
C PHE A 14 7.35 5.84 -9.72
N VAL A 15 6.49 6.10 -8.74
CA VAL A 15 6.34 5.25 -7.55
C VAL A 15 5.03 4.50 -7.70
N VAL A 16 5.13 3.19 -7.89
CA VAL A 16 3.98 2.32 -8.19
C VAL A 16 3.65 1.51 -6.97
N ILE A 17 2.45 1.70 -6.42
CA ILE A 17 1.95 1.03 -5.21
C ILE A 17 0.82 0.08 -5.64
N VAL A 18 1.05 -1.22 -5.55
CA VAL A 18 0.09 -2.24 -5.98
C VAL A 18 0.07 -3.40 -4.97
N PRO A 19 -1.05 -4.14 -4.85
CA PRO A 19 -1.04 -5.40 -4.10
C PRO A 19 0.07 -6.32 -4.60
N ALA A 20 0.72 -7.05 -3.69
CA ALA A 20 1.84 -7.96 -3.99
C ALA A 20 1.35 -9.27 -4.64
N TRP A 21 0.60 -9.16 -5.73
CA TRP A 21 0.12 -10.29 -6.53
C TRP A 21 1.21 -10.72 -7.50
N ASN A 22 2.21 -11.43 -6.96
CA ASN A 22 3.44 -11.84 -7.66
C ASN A 22 3.18 -12.65 -8.94
N ASP A 23 2.05 -13.34 -9.04
CA ASP A 23 1.69 -14.18 -10.19
C ASP A 23 1.09 -13.40 -11.36
N THR A 24 0.93 -12.08 -11.21
CA THR A 24 0.34 -11.24 -12.26
C THR A 24 1.41 -10.74 -13.23
N ARG A 25 1.06 -10.68 -14.52
CA ARG A 25 1.96 -10.15 -15.57
C ARG A 25 2.43 -8.72 -15.28
N GLY A 26 1.56 -7.89 -14.70
CA GLY A 26 1.90 -6.51 -14.36
C GLY A 26 2.96 -6.42 -13.26
N HIS A 27 2.82 -7.22 -12.20
CA HIS A 27 3.80 -7.27 -11.12
C HIS A 27 5.17 -7.77 -11.63
N ALA A 28 5.18 -8.88 -12.37
CA ALA A 28 6.39 -9.41 -12.97
C ALA A 28 7.09 -8.41 -13.91
N ALA A 29 6.32 -7.64 -14.71
CA ALA A 29 6.87 -6.62 -15.59
C ALA A 29 7.52 -5.45 -14.82
N LEU A 30 6.91 -5.02 -13.71
CA LEU A 30 7.49 -3.98 -12.84
C LEU A 30 8.79 -4.46 -12.18
N GLN A 31 8.80 -5.72 -11.74
CA GLN A 31 9.97 -6.32 -11.09
C GLN A 31 11.14 -6.55 -12.06
N ALA A 32 10.84 -6.82 -13.33
CA ALA A 32 11.84 -7.02 -14.39
C ALA A 32 12.27 -5.72 -15.11
N SER A 33 11.67 -4.56 -14.79
CA SER A 33 12.00 -3.29 -15.44
C SER A 33 13.47 -2.90 -15.21
N THR A 34 14.15 -2.51 -16.29
CA THR A 34 15.53 -1.99 -16.25
C THR A 34 15.62 -0.63 -15.56
N GLN A 35 14.48 0.03 -15.39
CA GLN A 35 14.35 1.32 -14.71
C GLN A 35 14.06 1.16 -13.21
N LEU A 36 13.90 -0.06 -12.71
CA LEU A 36 13.71 -0.31 -11.29
C LEU A 36 14.97 0.07 -10.51
N ARG A 37 14.80 0.96 -9.53
CA ARG A 37 15.87 1.39 -8.61
C ARG A 37 15.70 0.84 -7.20
N ARG A 38 14.46 0.66 -6.78
CA ARG A 38 14.15 0.13 -5.45
C ARG A 38 12.81 -0.59 -5.46
N TYR A 39 12.75 -1.65 -4.68
CA TYR A 39 11.54 -2.41 -4.38
C TYR A 39 11.37 -2.47 -2.87
N GLU A 40 10.17 -2.19 -2.38
CA GLU A 40 9.77 -2.35 -0.98
C GLU A 40 8.51 -3.22 -0.91
N LEU A 41 8.54 -4.21 -0.01
CA LEU A 41 7.36 -4.99 0.36
C LEU A 41 6.85 -4.50 1.72
N LEU A 42 5.57 -4.12 1.77
CA LEU A 42 4.84 -3.86 3.01
C LEU A 42 3.99 -5.08 3.35
N ALA A 43 4.25 -5.69 4.51
CA ALA A 43 3.42 -6.77 5.02
C ALA A 43 2.01 -6.25 5.35
N GLN A 44 0.99 -7.05 5.09
CA GLN A 44 -0.42 -6.71 5.25
C GLN A 44 -0.75 -6.10 6.62
N GLU A 45 -0.16 -6.63 7.69
CA GLU A 45 -0.39 -6.21 9.07
C GLU A 45 0.28 -4.86 9.42
N ASP A 46 1.34 -4.50 8.69
CA ASP A 46 2.15 -3.30 8.95
C ASP A 46 1.64 -2.04 8.24
N HIS A 47 0.53 -2.13 7.48
CA HIS A 47 0.03 -0.97 6.75
C HIS A 47 -1.49 -0.89 6.58
N GLY A 48 -1.96 0.31 6.25
CA GLY A 48 -3.36 0.59 5.97
C GLY A 48 -3.57 1.56 4.82
N TYR A 49 -4.82 1.62 4.38
CA TYR A 49 -5.29 2.51 3.31
C TYR A 49 -6.42 3.39 3.79
N CYS A 50 -6.69 4.45 3.03
CA CYS A 50 -7.95 5.15 3.15
C CYS A 50 -9.11 4.30 2.62
N GLU A 51 -10.30 4.48 3.20
CA GLU A 51 -11.53 3.86 2.73
C GLU A 51 -11.97 4.43 1.39
N GLY A 52 -12.20 3.58 0.39
CA GLY A 52 -12.66 4.04 -0.93
C GLY A 52 -14.03 4.72 -0.87
N LYS A 53 -14.88 4.31 0.09
CA LYS A 53 -16.19 4.92 0.37
C LYS A 53 -16.13 5.94 1.52
N GLN A 54 -14.98 6.59 1.75
CA GLN A 54 -14.80 7.55 2.85
C GLN A 54 -15.81 8.71 2.86
N SER A 55 -16.44 9.04 1.72
CA SER A 55 -17.51 10.05 1.67
C SER A 55 -18.81 9.59 2.34
N LEU A 56 -19.00 8.28 2.53
CA LEU A 56 -20.20 7.66 3.13
C LEU A 56 -19.91 7.02 4.49
N ARG A 57 -18.64 6.78 4.82
CA ARG A 57 -18.21 6.08 6.03
C ARG A 57 -17.77 7.08 7.10
N ARG A 58 -18.04 6.76 8.36
CA ARG A 58 -17.54 7.53 9.51
C ARG A 58 -16.04 7.34 9.74
N THR A 59 -15.53 6.15 9.46
CA THR A 59 -14.10 5.82 9.50
C THR A 59 -13.45 6.09 8.15
N ARG A 60 -12.24 6.63 8.17
CA ARG A 60 -11.46 6.97 6.97
C ARG A 60 -10.39 5.94 6.66
N TYR A 61 -10.01 5.08 7.60
CA TYR A 61 -8.90 4.14 7.40
C TYR A 61 -9.31 2.67 7.53
N ARG A 62 -8.64 1.81 6.76
CA ARG A 62 -8.73 0.35 6.85
C ARG A 62 -7.35 -0.30 6.85
N ILE A 63 -7.16 -1.44 7.53
CA ILE A 63 -5.98 -2.29 7.32
C ILE A 63 -5.99 -2.75 5.86
N ALA A 64 -4.80 -2.90 5.30
CA ALA A 64 -4.63 -3.51 4.00
C ALA A 64 -5.26 -4.92 3.96
N SER A 65 -5.70 -5.35 2.78
CA SER A 65 -6.25 -6.69 2.59
C SER A 65 -5.18 -7.72 2.23
N PHE A 66 -4.04 -7.24 1.74
CA PHE A 66 -2.93 -8.04 1.22
C PHE A 66 -1.62 -7.28 1.48
N ASP A 67 -0.51 -7.97 1.31
CA ASP A 67 0.80 -7.34 1.18
C ASP A 67 0.79 -6.36 -0.01
N THR A 68 1.64 -5.34 0.07
CA THR A 68 1.75 -4.31 -0.96
C THR A 68 3.17 -4.20 -1.45
N SER A 69 3.32 -4.25 -2.77
CA SER A 69 4.56 -4.00 -3.47
C SER A 69 4.66 -2.53 -3.86
N ILE A 70 5.81 -1.92 -3.57
CA ILE A 70 6.14 -0.56 -3.96
C ILE A 70 7.38 -0.59 -4.85
N PHE A 71 7.22 -0.14 -6.09
CA PHE A 71 8.29 -0.08 -7.08
C PHE A 71 8.67 1.37 -7.34
N PHE A 72 9.97 1.67 -7.28
CA PHE A 72 10.52 2.96 -7.66
C PHE A 72 11.19 2.82 -9.03
N LEU A 73 10.50 3.26 -10.08
CA LEU A 73 10.98 3.23 -11.46
C LEU A 73 11.49 4.63 -11.84
N GLN A 74 12.78 4.76 -12.12
CA GLN A 74 13.42 6.06 -12.32
C GLN A 74 14.49 5.99 -13.41
N ASN A 75 14.50 7.00 -14.29
CA ASN A 75 15.65 7.23 -15.15
C ASN A 75 16.82 7.77 -14.32
N LEU A 76 18.01 7.89 -14.93
CA LEU A 76 19.23 8.29 -14.20
C LEU A 76 19.06 9.66 -13.53
N ALA A 77 18.51 10.64 -14.24
CA ALA A 77 18.27 11.99 -13.72
C ALA A 77 17.23 12.00 -12.59
N GLY A 78 16.19 11.17 -12.69
CA GLY A 78 15.16 10.99 -11.67
C GLY A 78 15.73 10.37 -10.39
N ALA A 79 16.56 9.34 -10.52
CA ALA A 79 17.23 8.69 -9.39
C ALA A 79 18.22 9.63 -8.68
N ALA A 80 18.92 10.49 -9.43
CA ALA A 80 19.79 11.50 -8.84
C ALA A 80 19.01 12.59 -8.08
N LYS A 81 17.86 13.02 -8.62
CA LYS A 81 17.03 14.08 -8.02
C LYS A 81 16.19 13.59 -6.83
N TRP A 82 15.65 12.38 -6.91
CA TRP A 82 14.77 11.78 -5.90
C TRP A 82 15.24 10.36 -5.55
N PRO A 83 16.40 10.22 -4.90
CA PRO A 83 16.94 8.91 -4.59
C PRO A 83 16.03 8.15 -3.63
N ALA A 84 15.68 6.91 -3.97
CA ALA A 84 14.96 5.99 -3.10
C ALA A 84 15.88 5.42 -1.99
N THR A 85 16.35 6.30 -1.11
CA THR A 85 17.27 5.95 -0.02
C THR A 85 16.57 5.11 1.05
N ASN A 86 17.36 4.43 1.90
CA ASN A 86 16.81 3.70 3.06
C ASN A 86 16.02 4.63 4.00
N ALA A 87 16.47 5.87 4.19
CA ALA A 87 15.76 6.86 5.01
C ALA A 87 14.38 7.19 4.41
N ALA A 88 14.33 7.50 3.10
CA ALA A 88 13.07 7.76 2.42
C ALA A 88 12.12 6.55 2.45
N CYS A 89 12.66 5.33 2.32
CA CYS A 89 11.86 4.10 2.41
C CYS A 89 11.36 3.84 3.83
N SER A 90 12.14 4.19 4.86
CA SER A 90 11.72 4.14 6.26
C SER A 90 10.59 5.13 6.54
N ASP A 91 10.72 6.37 6.08
CA ASP A 91 9.68 7.40 6.21
C ASP A 91 8.39 6.97 5.49
N LEU A 92 8.52 6.38 4.30
CA LEU A 92 7.40 5.81 3.56
C LEU A 92 6.70 4.71 4.37
N ARG A 93 7.45 3.73 4.90
CA ARG A 93 6.90 2.65 5.76
C ARG A 93 6.14 3.23 6.94
N ALA A 94 6.72 4.19 7.66
CA ALA A 94 6.06 4.86 8.78
C ALA A 94 4.78 5.60 8.36
N ALA A 95 4.76 6.23 7.18
CA ALA A 95 3.58 6.91 6.66
C ALA A 95 2.43 5.93 6.32
N PHE A 96 2.76 4.69 5.96
CA PHE A 96 1.80 3.62 5.67
C PHE A 96 1.24 2.92 6.90
N SER A 97 1.85 3.11 8.08
CA SER A 97 1.42 2.47 9.33
C SER A 97 -0.10 2.60 9.58
N PRO A 98 -0.74 1.55 10.11
CA PRO A 98 -2.18 1.52 10.37
C PRO A 98 -2.67 2.69 11.23
N LYS A 99 -3.73 3.37 10.78
CA LYS A 99 -4.32 4.54 11.48
C LYS A 99 -5.67 4.26 12.13
N GLN A 100 -6.17 3.03 12.05
CA GLN A 100 -7.48 2.67 12.62
C GLN A 100 -7.53 2.80 14.15
N ALA A 101 -6.43 2.52 14.85
CA ALA A 101 -6.36 2.67 16.29
C ALA A 101 -6.62 4.12 16.73
N ILE A 102 -6.19 5.10 15.92
CA ILE A 102 -6.45 6.53 16.13
C ILE A 102 -7.96 6.81 16.00
N GLU A 103 -8.62 6.23 14.99
CA GLU A 103 -10.08 6.40 14.81
C GLU A 103 -10.90 5.68 15.89
N ALA A 104 -10.43 4.53 16.37
CA ALA A 104 -11.03 3.82 17.49
C ALA A 104 -10.92 4.64 18.78
N ALA A 105 -9.74 5.21 19.07
CA ALA A 105 -9.53 6.10 20.21
C ALA A 105 -10.39 7.38 20.11
N ALA A 106 -10.65 7.87 18.90
CA ALA A 106 -11.55 9.01 18.64
C ALA A 106 -13.04 8.64 18.64
N GLY A 107 -13.43 7.39 18.95
CA GLY A 107 -14.83 6.95 18.98
C GLY A 107 -15.52 6.87 17.60
N LEU A 108 -14.73 6.89 16.52
CA LEU A 108 -15.22 6.76 15.14
C LEU A 108 -15.26 5.30 14.67
N GLY A 109 -14.43 4.43 15.27
CA GLY A 109 -14.33 3.01 14.95
C GLY A 109 -15.46 2.14 15.51
N LEU A 110 -15.50 0.87 15.09
CA LEU A 110 -16.41 -0.14 15.64
C LEU A 110 -16.25 -0.22 17.17
N VAL A 111 -17.31 0.13 17.89
CA VAL A 111 -17.46 -0.22 19.31
C VAL A 111 -17.34 -1.75 19.39
N ARG A 112 -16.43 -2.26 20.24
CA ARG A 112 -16.31 -3.69 20.54
C ARG A 112 -17.72 -4.24 20.83
N GLY A 113 -18.30 -5.00 19.90
CA GLY A 113 -19.69 -5.47 20.06
C GLY A 113 -20.32 -6.30 18.92
N MET A 114 -19.72 -6.39 17.71
CA MET A 114 -20.34 -7.13 16.59
C MET A 114 -19.65 -8.46 16.24
N LYS A 115 -18.92 -9.09 17.18
CA LYS A 115 -18.45 -10.48 17.02
C LYS A 115 -19.42 -11.54 17.58
N ALA A 116 -20.52 -11.17 18.25
CA ALA A 116 -21.46 -12.15 18.79
C ALA A 116 -22.38 -12.80 17.73
N GLY A 117 -22.70 -12.11 16.64
CA GLY A 117 -23.76 -12.56 15.71
C GLY A 117 -23.39 -13.63 14.69
N ARG A 118 -22.12 -14.06 14.57
CA ARG A 118 -21.72 -15.09 13.58
C ARG A 118 -21.51 -16.48 14.20
N ALA A 119 -21.21 -16.57 15.50
CA ALA A 119 -21.08 -17.85 16.20
C ALA A 119 -22.45 -18.46 16.55
N GLU A 120 -23.46 -17.64 16.86
CA GLU A 120 -24.80 -18.11 17.23
C GLU A 120 -25.61 -18.68 16.03
N ALA A 121 -25.28 -18.27 14.79
CA ALA A 121 -25.95 -18.78 13.59
C ALA A 121 -25.45 -20.16 13.14
N GLU A 122 -24.28 -20.61 13.63
CA GLU A 122 -23.69 -21.91 13.30
C GLU A 122 -24.06 -22.98 14.34
N ALA A 123 -24.30 -22.59 15.61
CA ALA A 123 -24.75 -23.47 16.68
C ALA A 123 -26.26 -23.81 16.64
N ALA A 124 -27.06 -23.12 15.83
CA ALA A 124 -28.50 -23.37 15.67
C ALA A 124 -28.83 -24.32 14.49
N ARG A 125 -27.82 -25.03 13.98
CA ARG A 125 -27.95 -26.00 12.86
C ARG A 125 -27.63 -27.45 13.25
N ASP A 126 -27.46 -27.72 14.54
CA ASP A 126 -27.37 -29.08 15.10
C ASP A 126 -28.65 -29.45 15.85
#